data_AF-A0A4Q3GRC8-F1
#
_entry.id   AF-A0A4Q3GRC8-F1
#
_cell.length_a   1.000
_cell.length_b   1.000
_cell.length_c   1.000
_cell.angle_alpha   90.00
_cell.angle_beta   90.00
_cell.angle_gamma   90.00
#
_symmetry.space_group_name_H-M   'P 1'
#
loop_
_entity.id
_entity.type
_entity.pdbx_description
1 polymer ?
#
loop_
_entity_poly.entity_id
_entity_poly.type
_entity_poly.pdbx_seq_one_letter_code
_entity_poly.pdbx_strand_id
1 'polypeptide(L)'
;MDPLARLIAIEEIKQLKSRYFRCMDTRDWEGMGQTFTRDGVFDCSEGFQHTPLGGEPIGVVGPVTQGRENIVAWIKDAFVRQTSLHHGHCHEITID
;
A
#
# COMPACT_ATOMS: atom_id res chain seq x y z
N MET A 1 -1.04 -0.01 26.42
CA MET A 1 -2.39 -0.36 25.93
C MET A 1 -2.91 -1.62 26.64
N ASP A 2 -4.21 -1.79 26.82
CA ASP A 2 -4.81 -3.07 27.28
C ASP A 2 -4.51 -4.21 26.27
N PRO A 3 -4.20 -5.45 26.71
CA PRO A 3 -3.85 -6.54 25.79
C PRO A 3 -4.92 -6.88 24.75
N LEU A 4 -6.21 -6.84 25.12
CA LEU A 4 -7.29 -7.12 24.17
C LEU A 4 -7.41 -5.98 23.15
N ALA A 5 -7.33 -4.74 23.60
CA ALA A 5 -7.30 -3.57 22.71
C ALA A 5 -6.14 -3.66 21.69
N ARG A 6 -4.96 -4.13 22.12
CA ARG A 6 -3.81 -4.33 21.24
C ARG A 6 -4.06 -5.40 20.18
N LEU A 7 -4.66 -6.53 20.55
CA LEU A 7 -4.99 -7.60 19.60
C LEU A 7 -6.04 -7.15 18.58
N ILE A 8 -7.06 -6.40 19.03
CA ILE A 8 -8.08 -5.82 18.15
C ILE A 8 -7.43 -4.88 17.14
N ALA A 9 -6.58 -3.96 17.60
CA ALA A 9 -5.91 -3.00 16.71
C ALA A 9 -5.02 -3.69 15.67
N ILE A 10 -4.30 -4.76 16.04
CA ILE A 10 -3.51 -5.57 15.10
C ILE A 10 -4.40 -6.19 14.02
N GLU A 11 -5.55 -6.77 14.41
CA GLU A 11 -6.48 -7.37 13.45
C GLU A 11 -7.13 -6.31 12.56
N GLU A 12 -7.49 -5.14 13.09
CA GLU A 12 -8.03 -4.02 12.30
C GLU A 12 -7.04 -3.54 11.24
N ILE A 13 -5.74 -3.45 11.55
CA ILE A 13 -4.69 -3.09 10.60
C ILE A 13 -4.53 -4.18 9.53
N LYS A 14 -4.54 -5.47 9.90
CA LYS A 14 -4.51 -6.59 8.94
C LYS A 14 -5.70 -6.53 7.99
N GLN A 15 -6.90 -6.32 8.52
CA GLN A 15 -8.12 -6.20 7.72
C GLN A 15 -8.09 -4.96 6.82
N LEU A 16 -7.52 -3.84 7.29
CA LEU A 16 -7.30 -2.64 6.47
C LEU A 16 -6.43 -2.96 5.26
N LYS A 17 -5.32 -3.68 5.45
CA LYS A 17 -4.44 -4.08 4.35
C LYS A 17 -5.12 -5.07 3.39
N SER A 18 -5.90 -6.01 3.90
CA SER A 18 -6.71 -6.91 3.07
C SER A 18 -7.76 -6.17 2.23
N ARG A 19 -8.40 -5.11 2.79
CA ARG A 19 -9.31 -4.24 2.02
C ARG A 19 -8.58 -3.51 0.90
N TYR A 20 -7.38 -2.97 1.18
CA TYR A 20 -6.54 -2.34 0.16
C TYR A 20 -6.30 -3.26 -1.04
N PHE A 21 -5.89 -4.51 -0.80
CA PHE A 21 -5.63 -5.50 -1.85
C PHE A 21 -6.90 -5.81 -2.65
N ARG A 22 -7.97 -6.18 -1.95
CA ARG A 22 -9.26 -6.51 -2.58
C ARG A 22 -9.75 -5.34 -3.42
N CYS A 23 -9.75 -4.11 -2.90
CA CYS A 23 -10.23 -2.94 -3.62
C CYS A 23 -9.42 -2.68 -4.89
N MET A 24 -8.08 -2.87 -4.86
CA MET A 24 -7.26 -2.74 -6.06
C MET A 24 -7.63 -3.80 -7.11
N ASP A 25 -7.70 -5.07 -6.70
CA ASP A 25 -7.96 -6.18 -7.62
C ASP A 25 -9.39 -6.16 -8.20
N THR A 26 -10.37 -5.69 -7.42
CA THR A 26 -11.76 -5.53 -7.88
C THR A 26 -12.04 -4.16 -8.50
N ARG A 27 -11.04 -3.27 -8.58
CA ARG A 27 -11.16 -1.90 -9.10
C ARG A 27 -12.19 -1.03 -8.35
N ASP A 28 -12.34 -1.27 -7.04
CA ASP A 28 -13.16 -0.46 -6.14
C ASP A 28 -12.35 0.75 -5.67
N TRP A 29 -12.31 1.78 -6.52
CA TRP A 29 -11.48 2.98 -6.28
C TRP A 29 -12.00 3.85 -5.14
N GLU A 30 -13.32 3.89 -4.94
CA GLU A 30 -13.91 4.61 -3.81
C GLU A 30 -13.54 3.93 -2.49
N GLY A 31 -13.72 2.61 -2.40
CA GLY A 31 -13.30 1.82 -1.25
C GLY A 31 -11.78 1.89 -1.00
N MET A 32 -10.99 1.91 -2.08
CA MET A 32 -9.55 2.10 -1.98
C MET A 32 -9.18 3.44 -1.35
N GLY A 33 -9.87 4.53 -1.71
CA GLY A 33 -9.69 5.83 -1.07
C GLY A 33 -9.89 5.78 0.45
N GLN A 34 -10.82 4.96 0.96
CA GLN A 34 -11.03 4.84 2.40
C GLN A 34 -9.88 4.14 3.14
N THR A 35 -8.91 3.55 2.43
CA THR A 35 -7.71 2.95 3.03
C THR A 35 -6.57 3.94 3.25
N PHE A 36 -6.71 5.16 2.76
CA PHE A 36 -5.72 6.23 2.90
C PHE A 36 -6.28 7.40 3.71
N THR A 37 -5.40 8.07 4.47
CA THR A 37 -5.69 9.39 5.04
C THR A 37 -5.79 10.43 3.93
N ARG A 38 -6.51 11.53 4.16
CA ARG A 38 -6.69 12.60 3.16
C ARG A 38 -5.35 13.14 2.63
N ASP A 39 -4.39 13.27 3.54
CA ASP A 39 -3.06 13.85 3.39
C ASP A 39 -1.94 12.80 3.25
N GLY A 40 -2.29 11.54 2.99
CA GLY A 40 -1.32 10.46 2.91
C GLY A 40 -0.23 10.73 1.86
N VAL A 41 0.99 10.25 2.15
CA VAL A 41 2.11 10.25 1.21
C VAL A 41 2.41 8.81 0.82
N PHE A 42 2.40 8.54 -0.48
CA PHE A 42 2.72 7.24 -1.06
C PHE A 42 4.06 7.33 -1.78
N ASP A 43 5.10 6.87 -1.11
CA ASP A 43 6.48 6.89 -1.61
C ASP A 43 6.81 5.56 -2.29
N CYS A 44 7.07 5.62 -3.60
CA CYS A 44 7.56 4.51 -4.39
C CYS A 44 8.94 4.79 -4.99
N SER A 45 9.71 5.73 -4.43
CA SER A 45 11.03 6.11 -4.92
C SER A 45 11.96 4.90 -5.09
N GLU A 46 11.83 3.89 -4.23
CA GLU A 46 12.60 2.64 -4.29
C GLU A 46 11.87 1.48 -4.98
N GLY A 47 10.61 1.67 -5.40
CA GLY A 47 9.77 0.59 -5.96
C GLY A 47 10.11 0.19 -7.40
N PHE A 48 10.96 0.97 -8.09
CA PHE A 48 11.31 0.79 -9.50
C PHE A 48 12.82 0.65 -9.73
N GLN A 49 13.57 0.40 -8.66
CA GLN A 49 15.00 0.14 -8.69
C GLN A 49 15.34 -1.12 -7.91
N HIS A 50 16.49 -1.72 -8.22
CA HIS A 50 17.09 -2.80 -7.45
C HIS A 50 18.58 -2.56 -7.31
N THR A 51 19.16 -2.98 -6.19
CA THR A 51 20.60 -2.84 -5.93
C THR A 51 21.24 -4.22 -5.90
N PRO A 52 22.09 -4.57 -6.89
CA PRO A 52 22.86 -5.81 -6.85
C PRO A 52 23.79 -5.87 -5.63
N LEU A 53 24.13 -7.07 -5.19
CA LEU A 53 25.07 -7.25 -4.07
C LEU A 53 26.42 -6.59 -4.39
N GLY A 54 26.80 -5.57 -3.61
CA GLY A 54 28.05 -4.82 -3.80
C GLY A 54 28.05 -3.90 -5.03
N GLY A 55 26.88 -3.63 -5.63
CA GLY A 55 26.72 -2.73 -6.77
C GLY A 55 25.95 -1.45 -6.43
N GLU A 56 25.85 -0.58 -7.43
CA GLU A 56 25.03 0.63 -7.38
C GLU A 56 23.57 0.33 -7.77
N PRO A 57 22.60 1.17 -7.35
CA PRO A 57 21.20 1.02 -7.74
C PRO A 57 21.01 1.03 -9.26
N ILE A 58 20.18 0.11 -9.77
CA ILE A 58 19.79 -0.01 -11.17
C ILE A 58 18.28 0.12 -11.29
N GLY A 59 17.82 1.10 -12.06
CA GLY A 59 16.41 1.35 -12.32
C GLY A 59 16.12 2.84 -12.35
N VAL A 60 14.84 3.19 -12.27
CA VAL A 60 14.39 4.58 -12.17
C VAL A 60 13.87 4.85 -10.77
N VAL A 61 14.05 6.08 -10.30
CA VAL A 61 13.41 6.53 -9.07
C VAL A 61 11.90 6.59 -9.32
N GLY A 62 11.13 5.88 -8.51
CA GLY A 62 9.68 5.90 -8.62
C GLY A 62 9.05 7.19 -8.07
N PRO A 63 7.74 7.36 -8.24
CA PRO A 63 7.05 8.57 -7.84
C PRO A 63 6.87 8.65 -6.32
N VAL A 64 6.79 9.89 -5.82
CA VAL A 64 6.28 10.21 -4.48
C VAL A 64 4.98 10.99 -4.66
N THR A 65 3.86 10.39 -4.27
CA THR A 65 2.52 10.92 -4.53
C THR A 65 1.88 11.40 -3.23
N GLN A 66 1.37 12.64 -3.22
CA GLN A 66 0.78 13.25 -2.03
C GLN A 66 -0.73 13.42 -2.17
N GLY A 67 -1.46 13.13 -1.10
CA GLY A 67 -2.89 13.25 -1.02
C GLY A 67 -3.61 12.04 -1.60
N ARG A 68 -4.64 11.58 -0.89
CA ARG A 68 -5.41 10.38 -1.24
C ARG A 68 -5.92 10.36 -2.67
N GLU A 69 -6.46 11.48 -3.17
CA GLU A 69 -7.03 11.55 -4.52
C GLU A 69 -5.96 11.27 -5.58
N ASN A 70 -4.77 11.86 -5.43
CA ASN A 70 -3.65 11.64 -6.33
C ASN A 70 -3.11 10.21 -6.23
N ILE A 71 -3.04 9.65 -5.01
CA ILE A 71 -2.61 8.27 -4.79
C ILE A 71 -3.55 7.30 -5.53
N VAL A 72 -4.86 7.45 -5.33
CA VAL A 72 -5.85 6.59 -5.99
C VAL A 72 -5.84 6.78 -7.51
N ALA A 73 -5.68 8.01 -8.00
CA ALA A 73 -5.57 8.28 -9.44
C ALA A 73 -4.36 7.58 -10.07
N TRP A 74 -3.20 7.66 -9.40
CA TRP A 74 -1.98 7.00 -9.84
C TRP A 74 -2.11 5.47 -9.85
N ILE A 75 -2.65 4.88 -8.78
CA ILE A 75 -2.89 3.42 -8.73
C ILE A 75 -3.87 3.01 -9.83
N LYS A 76 -4.98 3.74 -9.99
CA LYS A 76 -5.97 3.44 -11.02
C LYS A 76 -5.33 3.41 -12.42
N ASP A 77 -4.49 4.38 -12.75
CA ASP A 77 -3.79 4.44 -14.03
C ASP A 77 -2.82 3.26 -14.22
N ALA A 78 -2.03 2.93 -13.19
CA ALA A 78 -1.08 1.81 -13.22
C ALA A 78 -1.75 0.45 -13.49
N PHE A 79 -2.98 0.24 -13.00
CA PHE A 79 -3.67 -1.05 -13.06
C PHE A 79 -4.82 -1.11 -14.09
N VAL A 80 -5.14 -0.03 -14.80
CA VAL A 80 -6.32 0.04 -15.70
C VAL A 80 -6.29 -1.01 -16.82
N ARG A 81 -5.11 -1.46 -17.24
CA ARG A 81 -4.92 -2.42 -18.35
C ARG A 81 -4.56 -3.84 -17.92
N GLN A 82 -4.54 -4.12 -16.61
CA GLN A 82 -4.08 -5.40 -16.08
C GLN A 82 -5.15 -6.06 -15.22
N THR A 83 -5.12 -7.40 -15.17
CA THR A 83 -5.79 -8.16 -14.10
C THR A 83 -4.75 -8.38 -13.02
N SER A 84 -5.05 -7.97 -11.80
CA SER A 84 -4.16 -8.10 -10.65
C SER A 84 -4.74 -9.05 -9.60
N LEU A 85 -3.84 -9.57 -8.78
CA LEU A 85 -4.13 -10.40 -7.62
C LEU A 85 -3.03 -10.16 -6.60
N HIS A 86 -3.36 -9.50 -5.50
CA HIS A 86 -2.39 -9.12 -4.47
C HIS A 86 -2.36 -10.10 -3.32
N HIS A 87 -1.16 -10.58 -3.01
CA HIS A 87 -0.91 -11.50 -1.90
C HIS A 87 -0.14 -10.79 -0.79
N GLY A 88 -0.76 -10.65 0.39
CA GLY A 88 -0.10 -10.16 1.60
C GLY A 88 -0.03 -11.24 2.66
N HIS A 89 1.18 -11.56 3.12
CA HIS A 89 1.45 -12.61 4.09
C HIS A 89 2.29 -12.07 5.26
N CYS A 90 2.31 -12.80 6.36
CA CYS A 90 3.25 -12.59 7.47
C CYS A 90 3.35 -11.12 7.97
N HIS A 91 2.21 -10.52 8.31
CA HIS A 91 2.17 -9.15 8.83
C HIS A 91 2.89 -9.05 10.19
N GLU A 92 3.97 -8.27 10.24
CA GLU A 92 4.66 -7.88 11.47
C GLU A 92 4.15 -6.50 11.91
N ILE A 93 3.46 -6.42 13.05
CA ILE A 93 2.79 -5.20 13.54
C ILE A 93 3.16 -4.97 15.00
N THR A 94 3.71 -3.80 15.29
CA THR A 94 4.01 -3.31 16.64
C THR A 94 3.08 -2.15 16.98
N ILE A 95 2.54 -2.18 18.19
CA ILE A 95 1.71 -1.12 18.78
C ILE A 95 2.24 -0.93 20.20
N ASP A 96 2.69 0.29 20.48
CA ASP A 96 3.28 0.72 21.75
C ASP A 96 2.24 1.44 22.65
#